data_AF-A0A1H9UAM6-F1
#
_entry.id   AF-A0A1H9UAM6-F1
#
_cell.length_a   1.000
_cell.length_b   1.000
_cell.length_c   1.000
_cell.angle_alpha   90.00
_cell.angle_beta   90.00
_cell.angle_gamma   90.00
#
_symmetry.space_group_name_H-M   'P 1'
#
loop_
_entity.id
_entity.type
_entity.pdbx_description
1 polymer ?
#
loop_
_entity_poly.entity_id
_entity_poly.type
_entity_poly.pdbx_seq_one_letter_code
_entity_poly.pdbx_strand_id
1 'polypeptide(L)' 'MRTLTTDGELRPSGGAVANETPVAVEYNGLGYAVLMASGNNLVDLGYGFAQAERLIVSVA' A
#
# COMPACT_ATOMS: atom_id res chain seq x y z
N MET A 1 -16.70 -13.48 4.65
CA MET A 1 -17.07 -12.13 4.17
C MET A 1 -18.41 -12.22 3.45
N ARG A 2 -19.14 -11.11 3.27
CA ARG A 2 -20.38 -11.09 2.47
C ARG A 2 -20.30 -9.94 1.48
N THR A 3 -20.75 -10.17 0.26
CA THR A 3 -20.87 -9.13 -0.76
C THR A 3 -22.34 -8.76 -0.89
N LEU A 4 -22.63 -7.46 -0.88
CA LEU A 4 -23.95 -6.94 -1.21
C LEU A 4 -24.03 -6.80 -2.73
N THR A 5 -25.03 -7.43 -3.32
CA THR A 5 -25.37 -7.26 -4.74
C THR A 5 -26.19 -5.98 -4.93
N THR A 6 -26.25 -5.46 -6.16
CA THR A 6 -27.03 -4.27 -6.50
C THR A 6 -28.52 -4.41 -6.17
N ASP A 7 -29.03 -5.64 -6.15
CA ASP A 7 -30.43 -5.97 -5.84
C ASP A 7 -30.68 -6.13 -4.33
N GLY A 8 -29.67 -5.84 -3.49
CA GLY A 8 -29.78 -5.91 -2.03
C GLY A 8 -29.58 -7.30 -1.44
N GLU A 9 -29.32 -8.32 -2.27
CA GLU A 9 -29.06 -9.68 -1.80
C GLU A 9 -27.63 -9.76 -1.19
N LEU A 10 -27.53 -10.27 0.03
CA LEU A 10 -26.28 -10.56 0.70
C LEU A 10 -25.82 -11.98 0.36
N ARG A 11 -24.70 -12.11 -0.36
CA ARG A 11 -24.13 -13.42 -0.72
C ARG A 11 -22.85 -13.70 0.07
N PRO A 12 -22.62 -14.95 0.52
CA PRO A 12 -21.32 -15.35 1.05
C PRO A 12 -20.23 -15.08 0.00
N SER A 13 -19.18 -14.36 0.38
CA SER A 13 -18.04 -14.14 -0.49
C SER A 13 -16.78 -14.79 0.09
N GLY A 14 -16.12 -15.58 -0.78
CA GLY A 14 -14.89 -16.33 -0.48
C GLY A 14 -13.64 -15.72 -1.11
N GLY A 15 -13.73 -14.51 -1.66
CA GLY A 15 -12.57 -13.83 -2.25
C GLY A 15 -11.62 -13.31 -1.16
N ALA A 16 -10.32 -13.44 -1.40
CA ALA A 16 -9.32 -12.77 -0.58
C ALA A 16 -9.44 -11.25 -0.76
N VAL A 17 -9.44 -10.52 0.34
CA VAL A 17 -9.38 -9.05 0.34
C VAL A 17 -7.91 -8.65 0.38
N ALA A 18 -7.52 -7.70 -0.46
CA ALA A 18 -6.17 -7.13 -0.40
C ALA A 18 -5.96 -6.50 0.98
N ASN A 19 -4.81 -6.77 1.59
CA ASN A 19 -4.43 -6.04 2.79
C ASN A 19 -4.07 -4.61 2.39
N GLU A 20 -4.66 -3.61 3.05
CA GLU A 20 -4.35 -2.21 2.85
C GLU A 20 -3.89 -1.65 4.20
N THR A 21 -2.57 -1.52 4.34
CA THR A 21 -1.90 -1.17 5.60
C THR A 21 -1.24 0.20 5.45
N PRO A 22 -1.32 1.08 6.46
CA PRO A 22 -0.56 2.32 6.46
C PRO A 22 0.94 2.03 6.62
N VAL A 23 1.75 2.57 5.71
CA VAL A 23 3.20 2.44 5.68
C VAL A 23 3.82 3.83 5.78
N ALA A 24 4.54 4.10 6.86
CA ALA A 24 5.29 5.34 7.02
C ALA A 24 6.59 5.28 6.22
N VAL A 25 6.87 6.34 5.46
CA VAL A 25 8.14 6.55 4.78
C VAL A 25 8.91 7.63 5.52
N GLU A 26 10.08 7.27 6.05
CA GLU A 26 10.94 8.14 6.84
C GLU A 26 12.33 8.24 6.22
N TYR A 27 12.88 9.46 6.18
CA TYR A 27 14.26 9.70 5.77
C TYR A 27 14.99 10.44 6.87
N ASN A 28 16.12 9.89 7.35
CA ASN A 28 16.93 10.48 8.42
C ASN A 28 16.12 10.84 9.69
N GLY A 29 15.09 10.04 10.01
CA GLY A 29 14.19 10.28 11.14
C GLY A 29 13.09 11.32 10.93
N LEU A 30 12.90 11.81 9.69
CA LEU A 30 11.82 12.72 9.33
C LEU A 30 10.71 11.96 8.59
N GLY A 31 9.47 12.05 9.10
CA GLY A 31 8.29 11.50 8.44
C GLY A 31 7.96 12.27 7.16
N TYR A 32 8.14 11.62 6.01
CA TYR A 32 7.93 12.23 4.69
C TYR A 32 6.51 11.99 4.17
N ALA A 33 6.02 10.75 4.28
CA ALA A 33 4.68 10.38 3.84
C ALA A 33 4.15 9.15 4.59
N VAL A 34 2.84 8.94 4.53
CA VAL A 34 2.20 7.67 4.88
C VAL A 34 1.44 7.18 3.65
N LEU A 35 1.75 5.97 3.20
CA LEU A 35 1.13 5.34 2.04
C LEU A 35 0.17 4.23 2.49
N MET A 36 -0.94 4.05 1.77
CA MET A 36 -1.75 2.85 1.89
C MET A 36 -1.20 1.80 0.91
N ALA A 37 -0.66 0.70 1.43
CA ALA A 37 -0.01 -0.34 0.63
C ALA A 37 -0.22 -1.74 1.22
N SER A 38 0.17 -2.78 0.47
CA SER A 38 -0.07 -4.18 0.88
C SER A 38 0.71 -4.67 2.11
N GLY A 39 1.61 -3.85 2.65
CA GLY A 39 2.54 -4.23 3.71
C GLY A 39 3.69 -5.16 3.24
N ASN A 40 3.69 -5.58 1.98
CA ASN A 40 4.69 -6.45 1.38
C ASN A 40 5.63 -5.67 0.46
N ASN A 41 6.79 -6.24 0.11
CA ASN A 41 7.79 -5.67 -0.82
C ASN A 41 8.18 -4.22 -0.47
N LEU A 42 8.31 -3.91 0.81
CA LEU A 42 8.53 -2.54 1.31
C LEU A 42 9.87 -1.93 0.87
N VAL A 43 10.87 -2.76 0.57
CA VAL A 43 12.17 -2.29 0.05
C VAL A 43 12.01 -1.74 -1.38
N ASP A 44 11.36 -2.49 -2.26
CA ASP A 44 11.08 -2.05 -3.63
C ASP A 44 10.17 -0.82 -3.66
N LEU A 45 9.15 -0.81 -2.79
CA LEU A 45 8.30 0.37 -2.56
C LEU A 45 9.14 1.57 -2.12
N GLY A 46 10.05 1.39 -1.16
CA GLY A 46 10.93 2.45 -0.66
C GLY A 46 11.82 3.03 -1.75
N TYR A 47 12.50 2.20 -2.53
CA TYR A 47 13.33 2.66 -3.66
C TYR A 47 12.49 3.33 -4.75
N GLY A 48 11.37 2.73 -5.13
CA GLY A 48 10.46 3.28 -6.14
C GLY A 48 9.90 4.64 -5.72
N PHE A 49 9.46 4.76 -4.45
CA PHE A 49 8.99 6.02 -3.88
C PHE A 49 10.10 7.07 -3.86
N ALA A 50 11.30 6.73 -3.37
CA ALA A 50 12.44 7.64 -3.32
C ALA A 50 12.80 8.19 -4.69
N GLN A 51 12.79 7.34 -5.73
CA GLN A 51 13.12 7.74 -7.08
C GLN A 51 12.00 8.58 -7.72
N ALA A 52 10.73 8.21 -7.53
CA ALA A 52 9.58 8.95 -8.04
C ALA A 52 9.49 10.37 -7.45
N GLU A 53 9.80 10.51 -6.16
CA GLU A 53 9.86 11.78 -5.43
C GLU A 53 11.17 12.55 -5.65
N ARG A 54 12.08 12.04 -6.50
CA ARG A 54 13.41 12.63 -6.78
C ARG A 54 14.30 12.82 -5.54
N LEU A 55 14.10 11.98 -4.52
CA LEU A 55 14.95 11.93 -3.33
C LEU A 55 16.27 11.19 -3.61
N ILE A 56 16.28 10.32 -4.62
CA ILE A 56 17.47 9.66 -5.16
C ILE A 56 17.49 9.73 -6.69
N VAL A 57 18.67 9.59 -7.29
CA VAL A 57 18.85 9.59 -8.76
C VAL A 57 18.89 8.17 -9.33
N SER A 58 19.55 7.24 -8.63
CA SER A 58 19.57 5.82 -8.99
C SER A 58 19.56 4.94 -7.74
N VAL A 59 19.10 3.71 -7.89
CA VAL A 59 19.30 2.63 -6.93
C VAL A 59 20.69 2.02 -7.18
N ALA A 60 21.39 1.66 -6.11
CA ALA A 60 22.72 1.03 -6.19
C ALA A 60 22.61 -0.48 -6.45
#